data_AF-A0A838H4M1-F1
#
_entry.id   AF-A0A838H4M1-F1
#
_cell.length_a   1.000
_cell.length_b   1.000
_cell.length_c   1.000
_cell.angle_alpha   90.00
_cell.angle_beta   90.00
_cell.angle_gamma   90.00
#
_symmetry.space_group_name_H-M   'P 1'
#
loop_
_entity.id
_entity.type
_entity.pdbx_description
1 polymer ?
#
loop_
_entity_poly.entity_id
_entity_poly.type
_entity_poly.pdbx_seq_one_letter_code
_entity_poly.pdbx_strand_id
1 'polypeptide(L)' 'MAKPVVRKPKKKVCGFCKDKTTYVDYKDTTLLRKFISDRGKIRARRVSGNCTQHQRDVAMAIKNAREMALLPYTSSAR' A
#
# COMPACT_ATOMS: atom_id res chain seq x y z
N MET A 1 26.48 11.55 -28.86
CA MET A 1 25.59 11.84 -27.70
C MET A 1 25.66 10.68 -26.73
N ALA A 2 26.08 10.89 -25.48
CA ALA A 2 26.16 9.81 -24.50
C ALA A 2 24.74 9.34 -24.12
N LYS A 3 24.48 8.02 -24.21
CA LYS A 3 23.20 7.44 -23.76
C LYS A 3 23.03 7.71 -22.26
N PRO A 4 21.85 8.16 -21.80
CA PRO A 4 21.62 8.42 -20.38
C PRO A 4 21.80 7.11 -19.58
N VAL A 5 22.59 7.17 -18.51
CA VAL A 5 22.80 6.03 -17.60
C VAL A 5 21.49 5.71 -16.90
N VAL A 6 20.81 4.66 -17.33
CA VAL A 6 19.57 4.18 -16.70
C VAL A 6 19.91 3.62 -15.32
N ARG A 7 19.73 4.43 -14.26
CA ARG A 7 19.91 4.00 -12.88
C ARG A 7 18.79 3.03 -12.51
N LYS A 8 19.14 1.76 -12.22
CA LYS A 8 18.19 0.77 -11.73
C LYS A 8 17.59 1.24 -10.40
N PRO A 9 16.25 1.31 -10.25
CA PRO A 9 15.63 1.71 -9.00
C PRO A 9 15.97 0.69 -7.91
N LYS A 10 16.46 1.18 -6.76
CA LYS A 10 16.75 0.33 -5.59
C LYS A 10 15.46 -0.31 -5.10
N LYS A 11 15.53 -1.62 -4.76
CA LYS A 11 14.39 -2.34 -4.16
C LYS A 11 14.05 -1.67 -2.83
N LYS A 12 12.80 -1.21 -2.69
CA LYS A 12 12.29 -0.69 -1.42
C LYS A 12 12.17 -1.85 -0.42
N VAL A 13 12.55 -1.59 0.82
CA VAL A 13 12.41 -2.56 1.92
C VAL A 13 11.00 -2.44 2.49
N CYS A 14 10.41 -3.57 2.87
CA CYS A 14 9.09 -3.59 3.48
C CYS A 14 9.12 -2.96 4.87
N GLY A 15 8.27 -1.94 5.09
CA GLY A 15 8.13 -1.26 6.38
C GLY A 15 7.69 -2.24 7.49
N PHE A 16 6.62 -2.99 7.24
CA PHE A 16 6.11 -4.00 8.18
C PHE A 16 7.16 -5.04 8.62
N CYS A 17 8.03 -5.49 7.71
CA CYS A 17 9.12 -6.40 8.07
C CYS A 17 10.17 -5.74 8.98
N LYS A 18 10.44 -4.44 8.82
CA LYS A 18 11.37 -3.70 9.68
C LYS A 18 10.76 -3.45 11.05
N ASP A 19 9.48 -3.06 11.06
CA ASP A 19 8.73 -2.72 12.26
C ASP A 19 8.26 -3.98 13.02
N LYS A 20 8.58 -5.19 12.49
CA LYS A 20 8.16 -6.50 12.99
C LYS A 20 6.66 -6.58 13.28
N THR A 21 5.87 -5.89 12.47
CA THR A 21 4.41 -5.88 12.61
C THR A 21 3.88 -7.23 12.18
N THR A 22 3.21 -7.94 13.10
CA THR A 22 2.66 -9.28 12.85
C THR A 22 1.27 -9.24 12.26
N TYR A 23 0.51 -8.17 12.47
CA TYR A 23 -0.87 -8.05 12.07
C TYR A 23 -1.20 -6.65 11.52
N VAL A 24 -2.06 -6.61 10.49
CA VAL A 24 -2.54 -5.36 9.88
C VAL A 24 -4.03 -5.25 10.14
N ASP A 25 -4.39 -4.38 11.09
CA ASP A 25 -5.77 -4.13 11.48
C ASP A 25 -6.55 -3.36 10.40
N TYR A 26 -7.78 -3.79 10.12
CA TYR A 26 -8.68 -3.07 9.20
C TYR A 26 -9.23 -1.77 9.81
N LYS A 27 -9.17 -1.63 11.13
CA LYS A 27 -9.63 -0.46 11.89
C LYS A 27 -8.67 0.72 11.79
N ASP A 28 -7.40 0.46 11.48
CA ASP A 28 -6.34 1.47 11.39
C ASP A 28 -6.39 2.23 10.07
N THR A 29 -7.43 3.05 9.90
CA THR A 29 -7.66 3.82 8.67
C THR A 29 -6.50 4.73 8.31
N THR A 30 -5.78 5.27 9.31
CA THR A 30 -4.60 6.14 9.11
C THR A 30 -3.45 5.40 8.43
N LEU A 31 -3.24 4.13 8.79
CA LEU A 31 -2.24 3.28 8.19
C LEU A 31 -2.68 2.84 6.79
N LEU A 32 -3.92 2.37 6.65
CA LEU A 32 -4.44 1.86 5.38
C LEU A 32 -4.54 2.92 4.29
N ARG A 33 -4.85 4.18 4.65
CA ARG A 33 -4.86 5.33 3.73
C ARG A 33 -3.52 5.52 3.01
N LYS A 34 -2.38 5.21 3.65
CA LYS A 34 -1.05 5.29 3.02
C LYS A 34 -0.87 4.31 1.86
N PHE A 35 -1.61 3.20 1.89
CA PHE A 35 -1.58 2.14 0.87
C PHE A 35 -2.69 2.28 -0.17
N ILE A 36 -3.47 3.36 -0.13
CA ILE A 36 -4.52 3.68 -1.08
C ILE A 36 -4.09 4.91 -1.89
N SER A 37 -4.51 4.97 -3.15
CA SER A 37 -4.34 6.14 -4.02
C SER A 37 -5.47 7.12 -3.80
N ASP A 38 -5.31 8.37 -4.24
CA ASP A 38 -6.33 9.40 -4.05
C ASP A 38 -7.67 9.04 -4.73
N ARG A 39 -7.63 8.18 -5.75
CA ARG A 39 -8.81 7.61 -6.44
C ARG A 39 -9.49 6.47 -5.68
N GLY A 40 -8.99 6.10 -4.49
CA GLY A 40 -9.48 4.99 -3.70
C GLY A 40 -8.91 3.62 -4.10
N LYS A 41 -8.06 3.50 -5.12
CA LYS A 41 -7.47 2.19 -5.54
C LYS A 41 -6.30 1.77 -4.65
N ILE A 42 -6.14 0.47 -4.39
CA ILE A 42 -4.99 -0.09 -3.64
C ILE A 42 -3.70 0.14 -4.43
N ARG A 43 -2.67 0.69 -3.78
CA ARG A 43 -1.35 0.92 -4.39
C ARG A 43 -0.65 -0.41 -4.66
N ALA A 44 -0.03 -0.51 -5.84
CA ALA A 44 0.74 -1.69 -6.22
C ALA A 44 1.97 -1.89 -5.31
N ARG A 45 2.34 -3.15 -5.09
CA ARG A 45 3.50 -3.55 -4.27
C ARG A 45 4.80 -2.81 -4.63
N ARG A 46 5.04 -2.55 -5.92
CA ARG A 46 6.25 -1.84 -6.39
C ARG A 46 6.33 -0.39 -5.88
N VAL A 47 5.18 0.22 -5.57
CA VAL A 47 5.10 1.59 -5.07
C VAL A 47 5.27 1.60 -3.55
N SER A 48 4.56 0.72 -2.85
CA SER A 48 4.60 0.60 -1.38
C SER A 48 5.91 0.00 -0.85
N GLY A 49 6.53 -0.93 -1.58
CA GLY A 49 7.74 -1.64 -1.16
C GLY A 49 7.49 -2.81 -0.21
N ASN A 50 6.23 -3.22 -0.04
CA ASN A 50 5.87 -4.30 0.88
C ASN A 50 6.37 -5.68 0.40
N CYS A 51 6.54 -6.64 1.31
CA CYS A 51 6.74 -8.04 0.91
C CYS A 51 5.41 -8.62 0.36
N THR A 52 5.46 -9.80 -0.26
CA THR A 52 4.27 -10.41 -0.87
C THR A 52 3.21 -10.77 0.17
N GLN A 53 3.63 -11.24 1.36
CA GLN A 53 2.73 -11.59 2.48
C GLN A 53 2.00 -10.34 2.99
N HIS A 54 2.74 -9.34 3.49
CA HIS A 54 2.16 -8.09 3.99
C HIS A 54 1.33 -7.34 2.93
N GLN A 55 1.64 -7.46 1.64
CA GLN A 55 0.78 -6.87 0.59
C GLN A 55 -0.59 -7.57 0.52
N ARG A 56 -0.66 -8.89 0.73
CA ARG A 56 -1.93 -9.64 0.79
C ARG A 56 -2.70 -9.25 2.05
N ASP A 57 -2.02 -9.14 3.19
CA ASP A 57 -2.63 -8.79 4.47
C ASP A 57 -3.22 -7.37 4.42
N VAL A 58 -2.44 -6.40 3.92
CA VAL A 58 -2.92 -5.02 3.69
C VAL A 58 -4.10 -5.00 2.71
N ALA A 59 -4.06 -5.79 1.63
CA ALA A 59 -5.16 -5.83 0.67
C ALA A 59 -6.45 -6.41 1.30
N MET A 60 -6.33 -7.41 2.17
CA MET A 60 -7.45 -7.98 2.91
C MET A 60 -8.00 -6.97 3.93
N ALA A 61 -7.13 -6.33 4.71
CA ALA A 61 -7.51 -5.29 5.66
C ALA A 61 -8.24 -4.13 4.96
N ILE A 62 -7.77 -3.68 3.78
CA ILE A 62 -8.45 -2.63 3.01
C ILE A 62 -9.83 -3.08 2.52
N LYS A 63 -9.99 -4.34 2.08
CA LYS A 63 -11.29 -4.85 1.63
C LYS A 63 -12.29 -4.90 2.78
N ASN A 64 -11.87 -5.44 3.93
CA ASN A 64 -12.69 -5.50 5.14
C ASN A 64 -13.07 -4.08 5.61
N ALA A 65 -12.11 -3.14 5.60
CA ALA A 65 -12.37 -1.75 5.97
C ALA A 65 -13.37 -1.06 5.04
N ARG A 66 -13.40 -1.43 3.75
CA ARG A 66 -14.38 -0.89 2.79
C ARG A 66 -15.78 -1.47 3.02
N GLU A 67 -15.88 -2.75 3.32
CA GLU A 67 -17.15 -3.40 3.69
C GLU A 67 -17.75 -2.77 4.96
N MET A 68 -16.88 -2.38 5.90
CA MET A 68 -17.26 -1.67 7.13
C MET A 68 -17.44 -0.14 6.94
N ALA A 69 -17.46 0.36 5.70
CA ALA A 69 -17.59 1.77 5.36
C ALA A 69 -16.51 2.72 5.96
N LEU A 70 -15.39 2.19 6.43
CA LEU A 70 -14.27 2.97 6.98
C LEU A 70 -13.38 3.58 5.88
N LEU A 71 -13.38 2.99 4.68
CA LEU A 71 -12.62 3.43 3.52
C LEU A 71 -13.47 3.45 2.25
N PRO A 72 -13.24 4.41 1.33
CA PRO A 72 -14.01 4.50 0.10
C PRO A 72 -13.56 3.45 -0.95
N TYR A 73 -14.51 2.95 -1.74
CA TYR A 73 -14.23 2.13 -2.93
C TYR A 73 -13.69 2.96 -4.09
N THR A 74 -14.31 4.13 -4.29
CA THR A 74 -13.94 5.14 -5.28
C THR A 74 -13.95 6.48 -4.60
N SER A 75 -12.97 7.31 -4.92
CA SER A 75 -12.96 8.72 -4.51
C SER A 75 -13.05 9.56 -5.78
N SER A 76 -14.16 10.29 -5.89
CA SER A 76 -14.40 11.30 -6.95
C SER A 76 -14.06 12.71 -6.46
N ALA A 77 -13.43 12.86 -5.29
CA ALA A 77 -12.89 14.13 -4.86
C ALA A 77 -11.78 14.53 -5.84
N ARG A 78 -12.09 15.50 -6.71
CA ARG A 78 -11.10 16.27 -7.45
C ARG A 78 -10.48 17.30 -6.51
#